data_AF-A0AA45AHT8-F1
#
_entry.id   AF-A0AA45AHT8-F1
#
_cell.length_a   1.000
_cell.length_b   1.000
_cell.length_c   1.000
_cell.angle_alpha   90.00
_cell.angle_beta   90.00
_cell.angle_gamma   90.00
#
_symmetry.space_group_name_H-M   'P 1'
#
loop_
_entity.id
_entity.type
_entity.pdbx_description
1 polymer ?
#
loop_
_entity_poly.entity_id
_entity_poly.type
_entity_poly.pdbx_seq_one_letter_code
_entity_poly.pdbx_strand_id
1 'polypeptide(L)'
;MSLNASDLERCFQYHLRSSTVVKLSSTGKLLTWSLSSEKDWQKWLDDEVPNIDDKNVDGGLILLLTSRCDRPKLTVGPAELLNEKEMNEKVSIADDSTLCNPSRSNTQRSEVVLQGKEGQNDSGSGASRSIRDLPFTRKIFETIIRRFHTHGTLTRTITRADVSAFSANNVCMQSAEGDSYRSYVYNARTSNEWEGDLAMTATYFPCRQLTFGILLGCTETIEDKVIKRLRLVGSDATHPLIPFGIMAEIERSRHIKLVEDSIDGLETNIDQLSERIETRGETSQEEVDRRSRDRKEAWLDAAHLRNVLINWQNQLKHMTRHARLLQSAPTINTPQTATTKENGHGLQDTQHNGNLECRTLEASSTRISDRLEAIVEEYDEKIRDSAMRLDGMAMATQWSYSDTNVEIALATTRDSKHMRSISLITMIFLPGTFLATIFSMTFFDWGDGTGKARVSGMIWIYFALAFGFTAVTLGIWYFWTSRRRRTENICHY
;
A
#
# COMPACT_ATOMS: atom_id res chain seq x y z
N MET A 1 25.54 14.84 -16.06
CA MET A 1 25.24 14.44 -17.46
C MET A 1 23.76 14.73 -17.70
N SER A 2 23.42 15.59 -18.66
CA SER A 2 22.04 15.96 -18.98
C SER A 2 21.25 14.76 -19.56
N LEU A 3 19.92 14.82 -19.53
CA LEU A 3 19.09 13.78 -20.18
C LEU A 3 19.41 13.71 -21.68
N ASN A 4 19.64 12.51 -22.20
CA ASN A 4 19.86 12.27 -23.62
C ASN A 4 18.52 12.31 -24.39
N ALA A 5 18.55 12.82 -25.62
CA ALA A 5 17.36 12.91 -26.48
C ALA A 5 16.70 11.55 -26.76
N SER A 6 17.47 10.46 -26.80
CA SER A 6 16.98 9.10 -26.95
C SER A 6 16.18 8.61 -25.73
N ASP A 7 16.59 9.03 -24.53
CA ASP A 7 15.90 8.66 -23.29
C ASP A 7 14.54 9.35 -23.19
N LEU A 8 14.46 10.58 -23.69
CA LEU A 8 13.24 11.38 -23.76
C LEU A 8 12.18 10.78 -24.69
N GLU A 9 12.59 10.21 -25.83
CA GLU A 9 11.67 9.51 -26.74
C GLU A 9 11.19 8.18 -26.16
N ARG A 10 12.10 7.44 -25.52
CA ARG A 10 11.78 6.10 -25.01
C ARG A 10 10.88 6.14 -23.77
N CYS A 11 11.05 7.16 -22.93
CA CYS A 11 10.46 7.17 -21.59
C CYS A 11 9.17 7.96 -21.48
N PHE A 12 8.88 8.88 -22.41
CA PHE A 12 7.75 9.79 -22.31
C PHE A 12 6.90 9.83 -23.57
N GLN A 13 5.61 10.09 -23.39
CA GLN A 13 4.67 10.42 -24.45
C GLN A 13 4.27 11.89 -24.31
N TYR A 14 4.00 12.56 -25.43
CA TYR A 14 3.86 14.01 -25.47
C TYR A 14 2.51 14.40 -26.04
N HIS A 15 1.73 15.15 -25.26
CA HIS A 15 0.42 15.66 -25.66
C HIS A 15 0.28 17.11 -25.20
N LEU A 16 0.10 18.06 -26.12
CA LEU A 16 -0.02 19.47 -25.74
C LEU A 16 -1.28 19.74 -24.91
N ARG A 17 -1.12 20.19 -23.67
CA ARG A 17 -2.20 20.52 -22.72
C ARG A 17 -1.79 21.68 -21.80
N SER A 18 -2.74 22.19 -21.04
CA SER A 18 -2.48 23.18 -19.99
C SER A 18 -1.73 22.57 -18.80
N SER A 19 -0.56 23.12 -18.47
CA SER A 19 0.18 22.77 -17.26
C SER A 19 0.26 23.96 -16.31
N THR A 20 0.38 23.67 -15.03
CA THR A 20 0.46 24.70 -14.01
C THR A 20 1.90 24.89 -13.59
N VAL A 21 2.37 26.13 -13.56
CA VAL A 21 3.71 26.47 -13.06
C VAL A 21 3.57 27.39 -11.86
N VAL A 22 4.39 27.12 -10.85
CA VAL A 22 4.34 27.83 -9.57
C VAL A 22 5.72 28.39 -9.26
N LYS A 23 5.81 29.68 -8.92
CA LYS A 23 7.03 30.34 -8.44
C LYS A 23 6.77 30.86 -7.04
N LEU A 24 7.52 30.35 -6.08
CA LEU A 24 7.51 30.77 -4.69
C LEU A 24 8.82 31.50 -4.42
N SER A 25 8.74 32.80 -4.14
CA SER A 25 9.91 33.61 -3.78
C SER A 25 10.34 33.32 -2.33
N SER A 26 11.58 33.69 -2.00
CA SER A 26 12.13 33.65 -0.62
C SER A 26 11.27 34.39 0.42
N THR A 27 10.51 35.40 -0.01
CA THR A 27 9.58 36.16 0.85
C THR A 27 8.25 35.45 1.12
N GLY A 28 8.01 34.29 0.50
CA GLY A 28 6.76 33.55 0.59
C GLY A 28 5.70 33.99 -0.43
N LYS A 29 5.97 34.97 -1.29
CA LYS A 29 5.05 35.36 -2.37
C LYS A 29 4.97 34.24 -3.40
N LEU A 30 3.75 33.74 -3.62
CA LEU A 30 3.42 32.69 -4.57
C LEU A 30 2.81 33.29 -5.85
N LEU A 31 3.38 32.94 -6.99
CA LEU A 31 2.85 33.24 -8.32
C LEU A 31 2.50 31.93 -9.03
N THR A 32 1.42 31.94 -9.80
CA THR A 32 0.92 30.75 -10.52
C THR A 32 0.54 31.12 -11.94
N TRP A 33 0.97 30.31 -12.90
CA TRP A 33 0.62 30.43 -14.31
C TRP A 33 0.01 29.13 -14.82
N SER A 34 -0.96 29.23 -15.73
CA SER A 34 -1.49 28.11 -16.49
C SER A 34 -1.09 28.28 -17.95
N LEU A 35 -0.20 27.40 -18.43
CA LEU A 35 0.43 27.52 -19.75
C LEU A 35 -0.09 26.40 -20.66
N SER A 36 -0.68 26.77 -21.79
CA SER A 36 -1.34 25.82 -22.70
C SER A 36 -0.81 25.84 -24.14
N SER A 37 -0.26 26.97 -24.59
CA SER A 37 0.31 27.14 -25.94
C SER A 37 1.83 27.11 -25.93
N GLU A 38 2.43 26.65 -27.02
CA GLU A 38 3.90 26.67 -27.17
C GLU A 38 4.48 28.08 -27.07
N LYS A 39 3.75 29.09 -27.56
CA LYS A 39 4.18 30.50 -27.48
C LYS A 39 4.18 31.01 -26.04
N ASP A 40 3.18 30.62 -25.25
CA ASP A 40 3.09 31.00 -23.83
C ASP A 40 4.24 30.39 -23.03
N TRP A 41 4.56 29.13 -23.32
CA TRP A 41 5.71 28.43 -22.74
C TRP A 41 7.03 29.12 -23.06
N GLN A 42 7.26 29.42 -24.34
CA GLN A 42 8.50 30.07 -24.78
C GLN A 42 8.66 31.44 -24.09
N LYS A 43 7.60 32.26 -24.12
CA LYS A 43 7.59 33.56 -23.47
C LYS A 43 7.85 33.45 -21.96
N TRP A 44 7.18 32.54 -21.27
CA TRP A 44 7.35 32.35 -19.84
C TRP A 44 8.77 31.86 -19.47
N LEU A 45 9.35 30.95 -20.27
CA LEU A 45 10.72 30.45 -20.06
C LEU A 45 11.80 31.53 -20.26
N ASP A 46 11.52 32.50 -21.13
CA ASP A 46 12.41 33.62 -21.43
C ASP A 46 12.26 34.74 -20.40
N ASP A 47 11.02 35.06 -19.99
CA ASP A 47 10.71 36.21 -19.11
C ASP A 47 10.83 35.87 -17.60
N GLU A 48 10.39 34.69 -17.17
CA GLU A 48 10.16 34.39 -15.74
C GLU A 48 11.17 33.44 -15.09
N VAL A 49 11.87 32.62 -15.91
CA VAL A 49 12.87 31.67 -15.41
C VAL A 49 14.22 32.37 -15.30
N PRO A 50 14.76 32.55 -14.08
CA PRO A 50 16.01 33.26 -13.88
C PRO A 50 17.19 32.49 -14.50
N ASN A 51 18.17 33.21 -15.03
CA ASN A 51 19.47 32.63 -15.37
C ASN A 51 20.30 32.48 -14.09
N ILE A 52 20.84 31.29 -13.84
CA ILE A 52 21.66 31.01 -12.65
C ILE A 52 22.93 31.88 -12.60
N ASP A 53 23.41 32.36 -13.74
CA ASP A 53 24.60 33.21 -13.82
C ASP A 53 24.33 34.66 -13.36
N ASP A 54 23.07 35.13 -13.43
CA ASP A 54 22.72 36.51 -13.08
C ASP A 54 22.78 36.75 -11.57
N LYS A 55 23.66 37.64 -11.08
CA LYS A 55 23.92 37.84 -9.64
C LYS A 55 22.72 38.35 -8.82
N ASN A 56 21.69 38.92 -9.45
CA ASN A 56 20.56 39.54 -8.75
C ASN A 56 19.31 38.64 -8.63
N VAL A 57 19.48 37.32 -8.67
CA VAL A 57 18.37 36.37 -8.62
C VAL A 57 17.90 36.11 -7.19
N ASP A 58 16.61 36.36 -6.95
CA ASP A 58 15.94 35.99 -5.71
C ASP A 58 15.87 34.45 -5.55
N GLY A 59 16.20 33.98 -4.36
CA GLY A 59 16.04 32.57 -3.98
C GLY A 59 14.57 32.13 -3.89
N GLY A 60 14.36 30.82 -3.80
CA GLY A 60 13.03 30.23 -3.67
C GLY A 60 12.85 28.94 -4.46
N LEU A 61 11.64 28.72 -4.96
CA LEU A 61 11.24 27.51 -5.66
C LEU A 61 10.48 27.84 -6.95
N ILE A 62 10.89 27.22 -8.06
CA ILE A 62 10.11 27.15 -9.30
C ILE A 62 9.71 25.69 -9.48
N LEU A 63 8.41 25.41 -9.45
CA LEU A 63 7.85 24.07 -9.52
C LEU A 63 6.88 23.96 -10.71
N LEU A 64 7.19 23.04 -11.61
CA LEU A 64 6.31 22.62 -12.70
C LEU A 64 5.40 21.48 -12.23
N LEU A 65 4.09 21.65 -12.35
CA LEU A 65 3.09 20.62 -12.09
C LEU A 65 2.56 20.07 -13.41
N THR A 66 2.84 18.80 -13.70
CA THR A 66 2.35 18.17 -14.93
C THR A 66 1.14 17.29 -14.64
N SER A 67 0.04 17.59 -15.32
CA SER A 67 -1.23 16.89 -15.11
C SER A 67 -1.24 15.50 -15.75
N ARG A 68 -1.88 14.52 -15.09
CA ARG A 68 -2.20 13.19 -15.64
C ARG A 68 -3.19 13.30 -16.80
N CYS A 69 -3.20 12.31 -17.69
CA CYS A 69 -4.06 12.31 -18.87
C CYS A 69 -5.57 12.16 -18.55
N ASP A 70 -5.88 11.78 -17.32
CA ASP A 70 -7.18 11.43 -16.78
C ASP A 70 -8.03 12.69 -16.47
N ARG A 71 -8.66 13.21 -17.53
CA ARG A 71 -9.71 14.27 -17.63
C ARG A 71 -9.24 15.71 -17.97
N PRO A 72 -9.98 16.43 -18.84
CA PRO A 72 -9.62 17.80 -19.23
C PRO A 72 -9.86 18.80 -18.09
N LYS A 73 -8.91 19.73 -17.89
CA LYS A 73 -9.07 20.89 -17.00
C LYS A 73 -10.27 21.72 -17.45
N LEU A 74 -11.23 21.95 -16.57
CA LEU A 74 -12.27 22.95 -16.79
C LEU A 74 -11.61 24.32 -16.70
N THR A 75 -11.56 25.03 -17.82
CA THR A 75 -10.85 26.31 -17.93
C THR A 75 -11.66 27.39 -17.20
N VAL A 76 -11.26 27.74 -15.98
CA VAL A 76 -11.70 28.99 -15.34
C VAL A 76 -10.66 30.06 -15.68
N GLY A 77 -11.13 31.15 -16.30
CA GLY A 77 -10.31 32.29 -16.71
C GLY A 77 -9.69 33.05 -15.53
N PRO A 78 -8.91 34.11 -15.82
CA PRO A 78 -8.09 34.79 -14.82
C PRO A 78 -8.98 35.46 -13.77
N ALA A 79 -9.00 34.91 -12.55
CA ALA A 79 -9.68 35.51 -11.42
C ALA A 79 -8.75 36.52 -10.75
N GLU A 80 -8.89 37.80 -11.12
CA GLU A 80 -8.59 38.89 -10.22
C GLU A 80 -9.56 38.83 -9.02
N LEU A 81 -8.95 38.82 -7.83
CA LEU A 81 -9.48 39.24 -6.52
C LEU A 81 -10.97 39.59 -6.44
N LEU A 82 -11.75 38.78 -5.72
CA LEU A 82 -12.97 39.27 -5.07
C LEU A 82 -13.07 38.79 -3.60
N ASN A 83 -12.93 39.80 -2.74
CA ASN A 83 -13.49 40.03 -1.40
C ASN A 83 -13.29 39.02 -0.26
N GLU A 84 -12.43 39.43 0.67
CA GLU A 84 -12.13 38.89 2.02
C GLU A 84 -13.30 38.83 3.02
N LYS A 85 -14.57 39.01 2.62
CA LYS A 85 -15.69 39.13 3.57
C LYS A 85 -16.73 38.02 3.54
N GLU A 86 -16.78 37.17 2.52
CA GLU A 86 -17.75 36.05 2.48
C GLU A 86 -17.16 34.68 2.85
N MET A 87 -15.84 34.59 3.07
CA MET A 87 -15.20 33.33 3.50
C MET A 87 -15.20 33.13 5.02
N ASN A 88 -15.48 34.16 5.82
CA ASN A 88 -15.43 34.08 7.28
C ASN A 88 -16.69 33.50 7.96
N GLU A 89 -17.72 33.10 7.20
CA GLU A 89 -18.96 32.55 7.79
C GLU A 89 -19.16 31.05 7.53
N LYS A 90 -18.21 30.37 6.88
CA LYS A 90 -18.17 28.90 6.75
C LYS A 90 -16.87 28.25 7.23
N VAL A 91 -15.99 29.02 7.87
CA VAL A 91 -14.74 28.55 8.50
C VAL A 91 -15.02 28.18 9.97
N SER A 92 -15.82 27.14 10.19
CA SER A 92 -15.96 26.55 11.53
C SER A 92 -15.93 25.02 11.56
N ILE A 93 -15.63 24.35 10.45
CA ILE A 93 -15.50 22.88 10.44
C ILE A 93 -14.36 22.47 9.50
N ALA A 94 -13.40 21.72 10.08
CA ALA A 94 -12.21 21.09 9.49
C ALA A 94 -10.93 21.96 9.41
N ASP A 95 -10.20 22.03 10.53
CA ASP A 95 -8.79 22.42 10.55
C ASP A 95 -7.92 21.28 9.99
N ASP A 96 -7.28 21.55 8.85
CA ASP A 96 -6.35 20.67 8.15
C ASP A 96 -4.90 21.09 8.48
N SER A 97 -4.12 20.12 8.93
CA SER A 97 -2.72 20.19 9.35
C SER A 97 -1.80 21.03 8.44
N THR A 98 -1.45 22.22 8.92
CA THR A 98 -0.26 22.97 8.49
C THR A 98 1.00 22.17 8.82
N LEU A 99 2.06 22.34 8.03
CA LEU A 99 3.41 21.79 8.26
C LEU A 99 4.03 22.19 9.63
N CYS A 100 3.31 22.97 10.46
CA CYS A 100 3.81 23.63 11.66
C CYS A 100 2.80 23.71 12.82
N ASN A 101 2.08 22.63 13.16
CA ASN A 101 1.51 22.54 14.52
C ASN A 101 1.26 21.09 14.98
N PRO A 102 1.83 20.65 16.12
CA PRO A 102 1.69 19.29 16.62
C PRO A 102 0.54 19.23 17.64
N SER A 103 -0.67 18.83 17.25
CA SER A 103 -1.69 18.39 18.22
C SER A 103 -2.90 17.71 17.58
N ARG A 104 -3.04 16.42 17.94
CA ARG A 104 -4.26 15.61 18.07
C ARG A 104 -4.99 15.17 16.79
N SER A 105 -4.97 13.85 16.62
CA SER A 105 -5.87 13.06 15.80
C SER A 105 -7.32 13.19 16.26
N ASN A 106 -8.25 13.30 15.31
CA ASN A 106 -9.64 13.00 15.58
C ASN A 106 -10.22 12.21 14.40
N THR A 107 -10.64 10.98 14.71
CA THR A 107 -11.22 9.99 13.81
C THR A 107 -12.66 10.37 13.52
N GLN A 108 -13.02 10.61 12.26
CA GLN A 108 -14.42 10.65 11.87
C GLN A 108 -14.66 9.90 10.55
N ARG A 109 -15.33 8.76 10.70
CA ARG A 109 -15.78 7.81 9.69
C ARG A 109 -16.65 8.53 8.65
N SER A 110 -16.22 8.55 7.39
CA SER A 110 -17.07 8.86 6.25
C SER A 110 -17.32 7.57 5.48
N GLU A 111 -18.58 7.11 5.48
CA GLU A 111 -19.05 6.03 4.62
C GLU A 111 -18.84 6.41 3.16
N VAL A 112 -17.96 5.68 2.46
CA VAL A 112 -17.90 5.69 1.01
C VAL A 112 -18.21 4.28 0.54
N VAL A 113 -19.39 4.15 -0.09
CA VAL A 113 -19.88 2.93 -0.72
C VAL A 113 -18.87 2.47 -1.78
N LEU A 114 -18.21 1.36 -1.52
CA LEU A 114 -17.38 0.64 -2.50
C LEU A 114 -18.31 0.04 -3.56
N GLN A 115 -18.30 0.61 -4.76
CA GLN A 115 -18.85 -0.08 -5.93
C GLN A 115 -17.96 -1.28 -6.25
N GLY A 116 -18.59 -2.47 -6.26
CA GLY A 116 -17.94 -3.74 -6.52
C GLY A 116 -17.27 -3.79 -7.90
N LYS A 117 -16.07 -4.39 -7.93
CA LYS A 117 -15.45 -4.93 -9.13
C LYS A 117 -16.33 -6.07 -9.65
N GLU A 118 -17.18 -5.81 -10.63
CA GLU A 118 -17.64 -6.87 -11.52
C GLU A 118 -16.52 -7.22 -12.50
N GLY A 119 -16.25 -8.52 -12.61
CA GLY A 119 -15.17 -9.06 -13.42
C GLY A 119 -15.36 -8.79 -14.91
N GLN A 120 -14.39 -8.13 -15.51
CA GLN A 120 -14.05 -8.33 -16.91
C GLN A 120 -12.63 -8.89 -16.99
N ASN A 121 -12.57 -10.14 -17.42
CA ASN A 121 -11.37 -10.74 -17.97
C ASN A 121 -10.96 -9.95 -19.21
N ASP A 122 -9.99 -9.05 -19.06
CA ASP A 122 -9.19 -8.60 -20.18
C ASP A 122 -7.72 -8.97 -19.92
N SER A 123 -7.32 -10.03 -20.61
CA SER A 123 -5.95 -10.51 -20.67
C SER A 123 -5.12 -9.54 -21.52
N GLY A 124 -4.19 -8.82 -20.89
CA GLY A 124 -3.02 -8.24 -21.55
C GLY A 124 -2.77 -6.75 -21.29
N SER A 125 -1.64 -6.47 -20.61
CA SER A 125 -0.81 -5.28 -20.79
C SER A 125 -1.46 -3.89 -20.64
N GLY A 126 -1.21 -3.21 -19.51
CA GLY A 126 -1.14 -1.74 -19.50
C GLY A 126 -1.96 -0.99 -18.46
N ALA A 127 -2.11 -1.49 -17.24
CA ALA A 127 -2.58 -0.64 -16.14
C ALA A 127 -1.56 0.49 -15.88
N SER A 128 -1.91 1.69 -16.37
CA SER A 128 -1.39 3.03 -16.03
C SER A 128 0.13 3.26 -16.11
N ARG A 129 0.61 3.62 -17.31
CA ARG A 129 1.86 4.40 -17.48
C ARG A 129 1.59 5.92 -17.45
N SER A 130 0.59 6.38 -16.67
CA SER A 130 0.06 7.76 -16.70
C SER A 130 1.10 8.86 -16.42
N ILE A 131 2.13 8.61 -15.62
CA ILE A 131 3.20 9.61 -15.33
C ILE A 131 4.10 9.88 -16.54
N ARG A 132 4.19 8.94 -17.47
CA ARG A 132 5.01 9.11 -18.68
C ARG A 132 4.34 10.01 -19.70
N ASP A 133 3.06 10.32 -19.53
CA ASP A 133 2.33 11.20 -20.42
C ASP A 133 2.52 12.65 -19.98
N LEU A 134 3.15 13.44 -20.85
CA LEU A 134 3.53 14.80 -20.56
C LEU A 134 2.65 15.81 -21.30
N PRO A 135 2.19 16.89 -20.64
CA PRO A 135 1.26 17.89 -21.17
C PRO A 135 1.90 18.93 -22.11
N PHE A 136 3.00 18.59 -22.79
CA PHE A 136 3.72 19.52 -23.67
C PHE A 136 4.36 18.79 -24.84
N THR A 137 4.79 19.54 -25.86
CA THR A 137 5.57 18.97 -26.95
C THR A 137 6.99 18.67 -26.51
N ARG A 138 7.63 17.72 -27.18
CA ARG A 138 9.01 17.32 -26.89
C ARG A 138 9.98 18.50 -26.88
N LYS A 139 9.86 19.41 -27.85
CA LYS A 139 10.74 20.59 -27.97
C LYS A 139 10.66 21.49 -26.73
N ILE A 140 9.44 21.69 -26.20
CA ILE A 140 9.23 22.46 -24.98
C ILE A 140 9.85 21.72 -23.80
N PHE A 141 9.63 20.41 -23.68
CA PHE A 141 10.19 19.65 -22.57
C PHE A 141 11.72 19.64 -22.55
N GLU A 142 12.35 19.50 -23.71
CA GLU A 142 13.80 19.60 -23.86
C GLU A 142 14.31 20.98 -23.40
N THR A 143 13.55 22.04 -23.71
CA THR A 143 13.87 23.39 -23.26
C THR A 143 13.70 23.54 -21.74
N ILE A 144 12.62 23.01 -21.17
CA ILE A 144 12.38 22.99 -19.72
C ILE A 144 13.51 22.26 -19.00
N ILE A 145 13.86 21.04 -19.43
CA ILE A 145 14.94 20.23 -18.84
C ILE A 145 16.27 20.99 -18.83
N ARG A 146 16.59 21.70 -19.92
CA ARG A 146 17.80 22.52 -20.01
C ARG A 146 17.75 23.70 -19.04
N ARG A 147 16.65 24.46 -19.04
CA ARG A 147 16.47 25.66 -18.19
C ARG A 147 16.34 25.32 -16.69
N PHE A 148 15.79 24.17 -16.36
CA PHE A 148 15.65 23.69 -14.98
C PHE A 148 16.87 22.87 -14.52
N HIS A 149 17.89 22.73 -15.37
CA HIS A 149 19.09 21.92 -15.09
C HIS A 149 18.74 20.51 -14.60
N THR A 150 17.74 19.88 -15.21
CA THR A 150 17.26 18.55 -14.79
C THR A 150 18.28 17.48 -15.13
N HIS A 151 18.66 16.66 -14.15
CA HIS A 151 19.69 15.64 -14.31
C HIS A 151 19.15 14.34 -14.94
N GLY A 152 19.98 13.64 -15.71
CA GLY A 152 19.66 12.37 -16.38
C GLY A 152 19.17 11.23 -15.47
N THR A 153 19.37 11.34 -14.16
CA THR A 153 18.92 10.35 -13.18
C THR A 153 17.39 10.25 -13.08
N LEU A 154 16.64 11.26 -13.53
CA LEU A 154 15.19 11.24 -13.63
C LEU A 154 14.67 10.00 -14.39
N THR A 155 15.29 9.67 -15.52
CA THR A 155 14.90 8.54 -16.38
C THR A 155 14.90 7.22 -15.61
N ARG A 156 15.93 7.02 -14.77
CA ARG A 156 16.05 5.82 -13.93
C ARG A 156 14.94 5.78 -12.87
N THR A 157 14.60 6.92 -12.29
CA THR A 157 13.53 7.03 -11.27
C THR A 157 12.15 6.76 -11.87
N ILE A 158 11.86 7.25 -13.07
CA ILE A 158 10.56 7.03 -13.74
C ILE A 158 10.42 5.60 -14.28
N THR A 159 11.54 4.98 -14.68
CA THR A 159 11.51 3.61 -15.21
C THR A 159 11.24 2.57 -14.13
N ARG A 160 11.68 2.80 -12.88
CA ARG A 160 11.47 1.91 -11.73
C ARG A 160 10.17 2.29 -11.00
N ALA A 161 9.02 1.91 -11.57
CA ALA A 161 7.72 2.31 -11.05
C ALA A 161 7.31 1.54 -9.78
N ASP A 162 7.66 0.25 -9.71
CA ASP A 162 7.17 -0.72 -8.70
C ASP A 162 7.72 -0.49 -7.28
N VAL A 163 8.66 0.43 -7.10
CA VAL A 163 9.31 0.67 -5.80
C VAL A 163 9.43 2.16 -5.54
N SER A 164 8.93 2.57 -4.38
CA SER A 164 9.11 3.93 -3.90
C SER A 164 10.59 4.24 -3.67
N ALA A 165 11.06 5.39 -4.14
CA ALA A 165 12.48 5.75 -4.07
C ALA A 165 12.66 7.23 -3.77
N PHE A 166 13.70 7.55 -2.99
CA PHE A 166 14.23 8.90 -2.82
C PHE A 166 15.75 8.88 -2.98
N SER A 167 16.29 9.85 -3.70
CA SER A 167 17.73 10.04 -3.86
C SER A 167 18.09 11.52 -3.77
N ALA A 168 19.17 11.82 -3.05
CA ALA A 168 19.79 13.13 -3.00
C ALA A 168 21.26 12.99 -3.38
N ASN A 169 21.68 13.63 -4.46
CA ASN A 169 23.02 13.51 -5.02
C ASN A 169 23.65 14.89 -5.18
N ASN A 170 24.89 15.04 -4.73
CA ASN A 170 25.67 16.25 -4.99
C ASN A 170 26.33 16.13 -6.37
N VAL A 171 26.08 17.09 -7.25
CA VAL A 171 26.55 17.10 -8.63
C VAL A 171 26.99 18.51 -8.99
N CYS A 172 28.06 18.66 -9.77
CA CYS A 172 28.40 19.95 -10.38
C CYS A 172 27.61 20.11 -11.68
N MET A 173 26.74 21.12 -11.73
CA MET A 173 25.97 21.50 -12.90
C MET A 173 26.70 22.59 -13.66
N GLN A 174 26.86 22.41 -14.97
CA GLN A 174 27.39 23.44 -15.85
C GLN A 174 26.24 24.34 -16.31
N SER A 175 26.47 25.65 -16.28
CA SER A 175 25.60 26.63 -16.93
C SER A 175 25.83 26.69 -18.43
N ALA A 176 24.91 27.33 -19.15
CA ALA A 176 25.02 27.62 -20.58
C ALA A 176 26.26 28.46 -20.90
N GLU A 177 26.72 29.30 -19.95
CA GLU A 177 27.91 30.14 -20.08
C GLU A 177 29.22 29.41 -19.72
N GLY A 178 29.14 28.15 -19.30
CA GLY A 178 30.29 27.29 -19.00
C GLY A 178 30.71 27.24 -17.53
N ASP A 179 30.11 28.06 -16.66
CA ASP A 179 30.38 28.06 -15.23
C ASP A 179 29.85 26.81 -14.54
N SER A 180 30.60 26.30 -13.57
CA SER A 180 30.28 25.06 -12.85
C SER A 180 29.80 25.37 -11.43
N TYR A 181 28.54 25.04 -11.15
CA TYR A 181 27.90 25.25 -9.87
C TYR A 181 27.73 23.93 -9.13
N ARG A 182 28.09 23.92 -7.85
CA ARG A 182 27.77 22.79 -6.98
C ARG A 182 26.26 22.79 -6.71
N SER A 183 25.60 21.70 -7.03
CA SER A 183 24.15 21.57 -6.93
C SER A 183 23.75 20.27 -6.26
N TYR A 184 22.54 20.23 -5.71
CA TYR A 184 21.93 18.99 -5.23
C TYR A 184 20.81 18.59 -6.18
N VAL A 185 20.86 17.34 -6.65
CA VAL A 185 19.82 16.73 -7.46
C VAL A 185 19.02 15.80 -6.58
N TYR A 186 17.73 16.05 -6.53
CA TYR A 186 16.75 15.25 -5.82
C TYR A 186 15.86 14.52 -6.81
N ASN A 187 15.59 13.25 -6.55
CA ASN A 187 14.54 12.52 -7.25
C ASN A 187 13.72 11.73 -6.23
N ALA A 188 12.41 11.70 -6.43
CA ALA A 188 11.48 10.90 -5.64
C ALA A 188 10.45 10.21 -6.54
N ARG A 189 10.00 9.04 -6.13
CA ARG A 189 8.94 8.27 -6.78
C ARG A 189 8.09 7.60 -5.72
N THR A 190 6.78 7.74 -5.83
CA THR A 190 5.83 6.89 -5.08
C THR A 190 5.46 5.66 -5.90
N SER A 191 5.07 4.60 -5.19
CA SER A 191 4.73 3.29 -5.75
C SER A 191 3.51 3.37 -6.67
N ASN A 192 3.55 2.68 -7.82
CA ASN A 192 2.48 2.61 -8.82
C ASN A 192 1.51 1.43 -8.64
N GLU A 193 1.71 0.66 -7.56
CA GLU A 193 0.90 -0.49 -7.17
C GLU A 193 -0.56 -0.11 -6.94
N TRP A 194 -0.82 1.13 -6.49
CA TRP A 194 -2.14 1.75 -6.45
C TRP A 194 -2.16 3.02 -7.30
N GLU A 195 -3.34 3.37 -7.80
CA GLU A 195 -3.56 4.57 -8.60
C GLU A 195 -3.20 5.87 -7.84
N GLY A 196 -2.85 6.92 -8.58
CA GLY A 196 -2.45 8.21 -7.99
C GLY A 196 -0.98 8.29 -7.62
N ASP A 197 -0.15 7.50 -8.28
CA ASP A 197 1.30 7.54 -8.17
C ASP A 197 1.87 8.88 -8.67
N LEU A 198 3.01 9.29 -8.09
CA LEU A 198 3.67 10.58 -8.32
C LEU A 198 5.18 10.37 -8.53
N ALA A 199 5.80 11.23 -9.32
CA ALA A 199 7.26 11.28 -9.46
C ALA A 199 7.73 12.74 -9.40
N MET A 200 8.87 12.99 -8.77
CA MET A 200 9.40 14.35 -8.63
C MET A 200 10.90 14.36 -8.91
N THR A 201 11.36 15.43 -9.55
CA THR A 201 12.78 15.78 -9.63
C THR A 201 12.97 17.22 -9.26
N ALA A 202 14.08 17.54 -8.59
CA ALA A 202 14.45 18.92 -8.33
C ALA A 202 15.96 19.10 -8.36
N THR A 203 16.41 20.22 -8.91
CA THR A 203 17.80 20.67 -8.87
C THR A 203 17.88 21.93 -8.01
N TYR A 204 18.63 21.84 -6.92
CA TYR A 204 18.86 22.92 -5.98
C TYR A 204 20.26 23.51 -6.15
N PHE A 205 20.32 24.84 -6.20
CA PHE A 205 21.55 25.62 -6.26
C PHE A 205 21.76 26.36 -4.94
N PRO A 206 22.61 25.84 -4.03
CA PRO A 206 22.89 26.47 -2.74
C PRO A 206 23.42 27.90 -2.86
N CYS A 207 24.23 28.19 -3.88
CA CYS A 207 24.80 29.52 -4.10
C CYS A 207 23.73 30.61 -4.28
N ARG A 208 22.52 30.25 -4.76
CA ARG A 208 21.40 31.18 -5.01
C ARG A 208 20.16 30.85 -4.19
N GLN A 209 20.22 29.82 -3.34
CA GLN A 209 19.08 29.28 -2.60
C GLN A 209 17.83 29.05 -3.49
N LEU A 210 18.07 28.57 -4.71
CA LEU A 210 17.03 28.43 -5.74
C LEU A 210 16.86 26.95 -6.11
N THR A 211 15.61 26.51 -6.13
CA THR A 211 15.23 25.14 -6.51
C THR A 211 14.38 25.16 -7.79
N PHE A 212 14.78 24.39 -8.79
CA PHE A 212 13.95 24.09 -9.96
C PHE A 212 13.41 22.67 -9.82
N GLY A 213 12.09 22.51 -9.83
CA GLY A 213 11.42 21.23 -9.62
C GLY A 213 10.41 20.90 -10.70
N ILE A 214 10.22 19.60 -10.95
CA ILE A 214 9.16 19.07 -11.80
C ILE A 214 8.46 17.96 -11.01
N LEU A 215 7.16 18.14 -10.79
CA LEU A 215 6.27 17.13 -10.22
C LEU A 215 5.40 16.54 -11.33
N LEU A 216 5.52 15.24 -11.49
CA LEU A 216 4.84 14.44 -12.50
C LEU A 216 3.72 13.61 -11.89
N GLY A 217 2.64 13.44 -12.64
CA GLY A 217 1.49 12.64 -12.22
C GLY A 217 0.44 13.40 -11.40
N CYS A 218 0.37 14.73 -11.49
CA CYS A 218 -0.64 15.49 -10.74
C CYS A 218 -2.05 15.29 -11.31
N THR A 219 -3.01 14.95 -10.46
CA THR A 219 -4.43 15.20 -10.74
C THR A 219 -4.78 16.66 -10.39
N GLU A 220 -5.90 17.18 -10.85
CA GLU A 220 -6.38 18.52 -10.47
C GLU A 220 -6.48 18.68 -8.94
N THR A 221 -6.95 17.64 -8.25
CA THR A 221 -7.03 17.60 -6.79
C THR A 221 -5.66 17.65 -6.11
N ILE A 222 -4.63 17.07 -6.72
CA ILE A 222 -3.25 17.12 -6.22
C ILE A 222 -2.64 18.49 -6.50
N GLU A 223 -2.85 19.07 -7.68
CA GLU A 223 -2.39 20.43 -8.01
C GLU A 223 -2.90 21.44 -6.98
N ASP A 224 -4.20 21.40 -6.66
CA ASP A 224 -4.82 22.28 -5.66
C ASP A 224 -4.22 22.08 -4.27
N LYS A 225 -3.99 20.83 -3.85
CA LYS A 225 -3.36 20.51 -2.55
C LYS A 225 -1.93 21.05 -2.48
N VAL A 226 -1.16 20.91 -3.55
CA VAL A 226 0.21 21.42 -3.63
C VAL A 226 0.21 22.95 -3.55
N ILE A 227 -0.62 23.63 -4.35
CA ILE A 227 -0.72 25.10 -4.35
C ILE A 227 -1.16 25.63 -2.99
N LYS A 228 -2.20 25.04 -2.37
CA LYS A 228 -2.65 25.41 -1.03
C LYS A 228 -1.54 25.28 0.01
N ARG A 229 -0.77 24.19 0.00
CA ARG A 229 0.35 23.99 0.92
C ARG A 229 1.50 24.96 0.66
N LEU A 230 1.82 25.25 -0.60
CA LEU A 230 2.86 26.22 -0.98
C LEU A 230 2.54 27.64 -0.50
N ARG A 231 1.26 28.05 -0.46
CA ARG A 231 0.85 29.35 0.10
C ARG A 231 1.17 29.50 1.59
N LEU A 232 1.30 28.39 2.30
CA LEU A 232 1.50 28.35 3.75
C LEU A 232 2.99 28.20 4.15
N VAL A 233 3.89 28.05 3.18
CA VAL A 233 5.33 27.80 3.44
C VAL A 233 6.03 29.03 4.03
N GLY A 234 5.62 30.24 3.64
CA GLY A 234 6.22 31.48 4.15
C GLY A 234 7.72 31.59 3.83
N SER A 235 8.53 31.86 4.86
CA SER A 235 10.00 32.03 4.77
C SER A 235 10.77 30.76 4.43
N ASP A 236 10.13 29.58 4.52
CA ASP A 236 10.80 28.29 4.33
C ASP A 236 10.96 27.92 2.85
N ALA A 237 10.48 28.80 1.95
CA ALA A 237 10.45 28.66 0.50
C ALA A 237 11.79 28.31 -0.14
N THR A 238 12.90 28.66 0.51
CA THR A 238 14.26 28.44 0.02
C THR A 238 14.77 27.02 0.27
N HIS A 239 14.12 26.27 1.17
CA HIS A 239 14.59 24.94 1.54
C HIS A 239 14.23 23.90 0.45
N PRO A 240 15.20 23.13 -0.08
CA PRO A 240 14.99 22.29 -1.26
C PRO A 240 14.06 21.08 -1.03
N LEU A 241 13.87 20.67 0.23
CA LEU A 241 12.96 19.57 0.58
C LEU A 241 11.50 20.00 0.79
N ILE A 242 11.15 21.28 0.71
CA ILE A 242 9.74 21.70 0.81
C ILE A 242 8.83 20.96 -0.19
N PRO A 243 9.12 20.92 -1.51
CA PRO A 243 8.27 20.19 -2.44
C PRO A 243 8.21 18.69 -2.13
N PHE A 244 9.30 18.09 -1.63
CA PHE A 244 9.34 16.68 -1.22
C PHE A 244 8.55 16.40 0.07
N GLY A 245 8.55 17.33 1.02
CA GLY A 245 7.71 17.28 2.22
C GLY A 245 6.22 17.35 1.86
N ILE A 246 5.85 18.22 0.92
CA ILE A 246 4.48 18.30 0.40
C ILE A 246 4.10 16.97 -0.29
N MET A 247 4.99 16.39 -1.10
CA MET A 247 4.79 15.07 -1.70
C MET A 247 4.61 13.98 -0.63
N ALA A 248 5.40 14.01 0.45
CA ALA A 248 5.29 13.09 1.57
C ALA A 248 3.94 13.18 2.29
N GLU A 249 3.38 14.37 2.46
CA GLU A 249 2.06 14.58 3.06
C GLU A 249 0.91 14.05 2.18
N ILE A 250 1.03 14.27 0.86
CA ILE A 250 0.06 13.75 -0.11
C ILE A 250 0.08 12.22 -0.09
N GLU A 251 1.27 11.63 -0.09
CA GLU A 251 1.42 10.17 -0.06
C GLU A 251 1.02 9.56 1.29
N ARG A 252 1.30 10.24 2.41
CA ARG A 252 0.79 9.90 3.75
C ARG A 252 -0.73 9.76 3.73
N SER A 253 -1.43 10.78 3.22
CA SER A 253 -2.89 10.77 3.15
C SER A 253 -3.42 9.63 2.27
N ARG A 254 -2.72 9.33 1.16
CA ARG A 254 -3.07 8.21 0.26
C ARG A 254 -2.92 6.86 0.95
N HIS A 255 -1.77 6.61 1.57
CA HIS A 255 -1.49 5.34 2.24
C HIS A 255 -2.37 5.09 3.46
N ILE A 256 -2.68 6.11 4.26
CA ILE A 256 -3.57 5.95 5.43
C ILE A 256 -4.93 5.43 5.00
N LYS A 257 -5.50 6.01 3.95
CA LYS A 257 -6.78 5.55 3.40
C LYS A 257 -6.70 4.10 2.90
N LEU A 258 -5.65 3.75 2.17
CA LEU A 258 -5.45 2.37 1.70
C LEU A 258 -5.30 1.37 2.85
N VAL A 259 -4.64 1.77 3.94
CA VAL A 259 -4.52 0.93 5.15
C VAL A 259 -5.86 0.75 5.82
N GLU A 260 -6.63 1.82 6.00
CA GLU A 260 -7.98 1.75 6.60
C GLU A 260 -8.90 0.85 5.78
N ASP A 261 -8.96 1.03 4.45
CA ASP A 261 -9.75 0.19 3.55
C ASP A 261 -9.30 -1.29 3.60
N SER A 262 -7.99 -1.54 3.63
CA SER A 262 -7.43 -2.89 3.74
C SER A 262 -7.73 -3.56 5.08
N ILE A 263 -7.74 -2.77 6.16
CA ILE A 263 -8.01 -3.23 7.51
C ILE A 263 -9.49 -3.62 7.66
N ASP A 264 -10.41 -2.76 7.20
CA ASP A 264 -11.85 -3.03 7.24
C ASP A 264 -12.19 -4.31 6.48
N GLY A 265 -11.52 -4.54 5.34
CA GLY A 265 -11.63 -5.78 4.57
C GLY A 265 -11.13 -7.03 5.31
N LEU A 266 -10.03 -6.91 6.07
CA LEU A 266 -9.53 -8.02 6.90
C LEU A 266 -10.45 -8.31 8.09
N GLU A 267 -10.95 -7.28 8.78
CA GLU A 267 -11.89 -7.44 9.90
C GLU A 267 -13.17 -8.14 9.45
N THR A 268 -13.76 -7.68 8.33
CA THR A 268 -14.94 -8.33 7.74
C THR A 268 -14.70 -9.82 7.45
N ASN A 269 -13.50 -10.18 6.98
CA ASN A 269 -13.13 -11.57 6.71
C ASN A 269 -12.95 -12.41 7.99
N ILE A 270 -12.47 -11.81 9.07
CA ILE A 270 -12.33 -12.45 10.39
C ILE A 270 -13.72 -12.69 11.00
N ASP A 271 -14.63 -11.75 10.88
CA ASP A 271 -16.00 -11.89 11.37
C ASP A 271 -16.78 -12.98 10.60
N GLN A 272 -16.60 -13.07 9.28
CA GLN A 272 -17.20 -14.17 8.50
C GLN A 272 -16.64 -15.55 8.86
N LEU A 273 -15.40 -15.61 9.38
CA LEU A 273 -14.80 -16.86 9.86
C LEU A 273 -15.49 -17.36 11.13
N SER A 274 -15.86 -16.45 12.04
CA SER A 274 -16.56 -16.79 13.27
C SER A 274 -18.02 -17.19 12.99
N GLU A 275 -18.73 -16.48 12.10
CA GLU A 275 -20.13 -16.80 11.73
C GLU A 275 -20.29 -18.20 11.14
N ARG A 276 -19.29 -18.71 10.40
CA ARG A 276 -19.30 -20.08 9.84
C ARG A 276 -19.37 -21.15 10.93
N ILE A 277 -18.82 -20.88 12.12
CA ILE A 277 -18.88 -21.80 13.26
C ILE A 277 -20.32 -21.93 13.76
N GLU A 278 -21.08 -20.84 13.70
CA GLU A 278 -22.43 -20.76 14.27
C GLU A 278 -23.53 -21.24 13.30
N THR A 279 -23.37 -20.99 12.01
CA THR A 279 -24.40 -21.23 10.98
C THR A 279 -23.98 -22.33 10.02
N ARG A 280 -24.01 -23.58 10.49
CA ARG A 280 -23.67 -24.77 9.70
C ARG A 280 -24.81 -25.15 8.74
N GLY A 281 -25.09 -24.29 7.76
CA GLY A 281 -26.03 -24.54 6.65
C GLY A 281 -25.36 -25.24 5.45
N GLU A 282 -26.17 -25.80 4.55
CA GLU A 282 -25.75 -26.38 3.26
C GLU A 282 -25.24 -25.28 2.30
N THR A 283 -24.08 -24.70 2.59
CA THR A 283 -23.40 -23.81 1.64
C THR A 283 -22.79 -24.62 0.50
N SER A 284 -23.07 -24.21 -0.75
CA SER A 284 -22.45 -24.80 -1.94
C SER A 284 -20.92 -24.76 -1.84
N GLN A 285 -20.26 -25.82 -2.31
CA GLN A 285 -18.80 -25.90 -2.37
C GLN A 285 -18.20 -24.72 -3.15
N GLU A 286 -18.88 -24.24 -4.20
CA GLU A 286 -18.44 -23.10 -5.00
C GLU A 286 -18.36 -21.80 -4.19
N GLU A 287 -19.30 -21.58 -3.27
CA GLU A 287 -19.33 -20.40 -2.42
C GLU A 287 -18.23 -20.46 -1.35
N VAL A 288 -17.92 -21.65 -0.83
CA VAL A 288 -16.80 -21.88 0.08
C VAL A 288 -15.47 -21.57 -0.62
N ASP A 289 -15.29 -22.06 -1.84
CA ASP A 289 -14.07 -21.86 -2.63
C ASP A 289 -13.90 -20.40 -3.06
N ARG A 290 -15.00 -19.70 -3.38
CA ARG A 290 -14.99 -18.26 -3.66
C ARG A 290 -14.53 -17.46 -2.44
N ARG A 291 -15.15 -17.67 -1.28
CA ARG A 291 -14.77 -16.98 -0.03
C ARG A 291 -13.33 -17.25 0.38
N SER A 292 -12.86 -18.48 0.20
CA SER A 292 -11.46 -18.82 0.48
C SER A 292 -10.48 -18.08 -0.43
N ARG A 293 -10.85 -17.84 -1.70
CA ARG A 293 -10.04 -17.05 -2.64
C ARG A 293 -10.05 -15.57 -2.26
N ASP A 294 -11.22 -15.00 -2.02
CA ASP A 294 -11.40 -13.59 -1.64
C ASP A 294 -10.59 -13.26 -0.38
N ARG A 295 -10.61 -14.16 0.61
CA ARG A 295 -9.84 -14.01 1.85
C ARG A 295 -8.32 -14.09 1.63
N LYS A 296 -7.88 -15.00 0.76
CA LYS A 296 -6.45 -15.13 0.42
C LYS A 296 -5.97 -13.89 -0.33
N GLU A 297 -6.77 -13.37 -1.25
CA GLU A 297 -6.47 -12.14 -1.99
C GLU A 297 -6.36 -10.94 -1.04
N ALA A 298 -7.35 -10.73 -0.16
CA ALA A 298 -7.31 -9.66 0.84
C ALA A 298 -6.08 -9.73 1.76
N TRP A 299 -5.67 -10.93 2.18
CA TRP A 299 -4.46 -11.10 2.99
C TRP A 299 -3.18 -10.80 2.21
N LEU A 300 -3.08 -11.24 0.95
CA LEU A 300 -1.93 -10.95 0.09
C LEU A 300 -1.80 -9.46 -0.18
N ASP A 301 -2.91 -8.78 -0.48
CA ASP A 301 -2.96 -7.33 -0.72
C ASP A 301 -2.55 -6.54 0.52
N ALA A 302 -3.05 -6.92 1.70
CA ALA A 302 -2.70 -6.29 2.96
C ALA A 302 -1.21 -6.51 3.32
N ALA A 303 -0.68 -7.72 3.11
CA ALA A 303 0.73 -8.01 3.31
C ALA A 303 1.63 -7.21 2.36
N HIS A 304 1.18 -7.08 1.11
CA HIS A 304 1.87 -6.30 0.09
C HIS A 304 1.87 -4.80 0.43
N LEU A 305 0.72 -4.24 0.82
CA LEU A 305 0.59 -2.86 1.30
C LEU A 305 1.54 -2.58 2.44
N ARG A 306 1.59 -3.44 3.47
CA ARG A 306 2.54 -3.30 4.57
C ARG A 306 3.99 -3.20 4.10
N ASN A 307 4.40 -3.98 3.11
CA ASN A 307 5.75 -3.91 2.56
C ASN A 307 6.01 -2.57 1.85
N VAL A 308 5.03 -2.03 1.12
CA VAL A 308 5.13 -0.71 0.49
C VAL A 308 5.24 0.40 1.53
N LEU A 309 4.47 0.33 2.63
CA LEU A 309 4.59 1.28 3.75
C LEU A 309 5.99 1.27 4.35
N ILE A 310 6.57 0.09 4.59
CA ILE A 310 7.94 -0.06 5.11
C ILE A 310 8.95 0.58 4.15
N ASN A 311 8.80 0.34 2.84
CA ASN A 311 9.68 0.91 1.83
C ASN A 311 9.61 2.44 1.81
N TRP A 312 8.40 3.00 1.86
CA TRP A 312 8.21 4.45 1.89
C TRP A 312 8.70 5.07 3.20
N GLN A 313 8.45 4.43 4.35
CA GLN A 313 8.99 4.86 5.65
C GLN A 313 10.52 4.96 5.62
N ASN A 314 11.19 4.01 4.97
CA ASN A 314 12.63 4.08 4.77
C ASN A 314 13.01 5.29 3.88
N GLN A 315 12.28 5.58 2.81
CA GLN A 315 12.55 6.78 2.00
C GLN A 315 12.37 8.08 2.80
N LEU A 316 11.35 8.15 3.66
CA LEU A 316 11.15 9.29 4.56
C LEU A 316 12.33 9.46 5.52
N LYS A 317 12.84 8.38 6.13
CA LYS A 317 14.06 8.41 6.96
C LYS A 317 15.27 8.93 6.17
N HIS A 318 15.40 8.59 4.89
CA HIS A 318 16.45 9.14 4.02
C HIS A 318 16.26 10.64 3.79
N MET A 319 15.02 11.12 3.58
CA MET A 319 14.72 12.55 3.49
C MET A 319 15.06 13.29 4.79
N THR A 320 14.66 12.77 5.96
CA THR A 320 14.96 13.34 7.28
C THR A 320 16.47 13.42 7.51
N ARG A 321 17.21 12.35 7.21
CA ARG A 321 18.68 12.36 7.32
C ARG A 321 19.29 13.44 6.44
N HIS A 322 18.80 13.60 5.20
CA HIS A 322 19.31 14.61 4.29
C HIS A 322 18.98 16.03 4.73
N ALA A 323 17.78 16.28 5.27
CA ALA A 323 17.44 17.58 5.88
C ALA A 323 18.43 17.96 6.99
N ARG A 324 18.78 17.02 7.88
CA ARG A 324 19.80 17.22 8.92
C ARG A 324 21.22 17.41 8.35
N LEU A 325 21.54 16.81 7.19
CA LEU A 325 22.81 17.05 6.51
C LEU A 325 22.90 18.47 5.94
N LEU A 326 21.79 19.02 5.43
CA LEU A 326 21.74 20.40 4.94
C LEU A 326 21.91 21.40 6.07
N GLN A 327 21.42 21.09 7.27
CA GLN A 327 21.63 21.89 8.49
C GLN A 327 23.12 22.02 8.88
N SER A 328 23.92 20.96 8.68
CA SER A 328 25.34 20.91 9.09
C SER A 328 26.32 21.22 7.95
N ALA A 329 25.82 21.54 6.75
CA ALA A 329 26.66 21.83 5.60
C ALA A 329 27.33 23.22 5.75
N PRO A 330 28.66 23.33 5.69
CA PRO A 330 29.32 24.63 5.73
C PRO A 330 28.94 25.47 4.51
N THR A 331 28.58 26.73 4.74
CA THR A 331 28.23 27.73 3.71
C THR A 331 29.49 28.10 2.91
N ILE A 332 29.83 27.32 1.88
CA ILE A 332 31.00 27.59 1.03
C ILE A 332 30.61 28.67 0.00
N ASN A 333 30.76 29.93 0.41
CA ASN A 333 30.68 31.08 -0.48
C ASN A 333 32.03 31.27 -1.18
N THR A 334 32.34 30.45 -2.19
CA THR A 334 33.34 30.85 -3.21
C THR A 334 33.16 30.04 -4.49
N PRO A 335 32.94 30.68 -5.66
CA PRO A 335 33.30 30.08 -6.93
C PRO A 335 34.80 29.79 -6.89
N GLN A 336 35.22 28.55 -7.19
CA GLN A 336 36.64 28.24 -7.34
C GLN A 336 37.15 28.89 -8.63
N THR A 337 37.44 30.19 -8.57
CA THR A 337 38.24 30.88 -9.59
C THR A 337 39.59 31.16 -8.94
N ALA A 338 40.57 30.34 -9.30
CA ALA A 338 41.95 30.57 -8.93
C ALA A 338 42.49 31.76 -9.74
N THR A 339 42.38 32.99 -9.22
CA THR A 339 43.25 34.10 -9.64
C THR A 339 43.48 35.10 -8.51
N THR A 340 44.75 35.45 -8.39
CA THR A 340 45.47 36.28 -7.42
C THR A 340 45.04 37.76 -7.37
N LYS A 341 45.03 38.30 -6.14
CA LYS A 341 45.30 39.69 -5.68
C LYS A 341 44.23 40.81 -5.74
N GLU A 342 44.07 41.36 -4.53
CA GLU A 342 44.22 42.77 -4.09
C GLU A 342 42.99 43.65 -3.78
N ASN A 343 43.04 44.09 -2.51
CA ASN A 343 42.67 45.38 -1.92
C ASN A 343 41.19 45.67 -1.63
N GLY A 344 40.95 46.04 -0.37
CA GLY A 344 39.64 46.13 0.25
C GLY A 344 39.07 47.54 0.32
N HIS A 345 37.75 47.58 0.50
CA HIS A 345 37.03 48.34 1.53
C HIS A 345 35.54 48.03 1.39
N GLY A 346 34.90 47.55 2.46
CA GLY A 346 33.46 47.26 2.50
C GLY A 346 33.11 45.92 3.13
N LEU A 347 33.40 45.74 4.42
CA LEU A 347 33.07 44.52 5.18
C LEU A 347 32.30 44.90 6.44
N GLN A 348 30.98 45.05 6.34
CA GLN A 348 30.10 44.92 7.50
C GLN A 348 28.69 44.44 7.11
N ASP A 349 28.17 44.80 5.93
CA ASP A 349 26.83 44.36 5.50
C ASP A 349 26.78 42.90 4.97
N THR A 350 27.85 42.43 4.32
CA THR A 350 27.90 41.08 3.72
C THR A 350 27.99 39.95 4.75
N GLN A 351 28.60 40.21 5.91
CA GLN A 351 28.70 39.22 7.00
C GLN A 351 27.40 39.07 7.80
N HIS A 352 26.59 40.13 7.91
CA HIS A 352 25.32 40.05 8.63
C HIS A 352 24.27 39.28 7.83
N ASN A 353 24.19 39.51 6.50
CA ASN A 353 23.25 38.82 5.63
C ASN A 353 23.56 37.31 5.49
N GLY A 354 24.84 36.93 5.33
CA GLY A 354 25.23 35.51 5.28
C GLY A 354 24.94 34.72 6.56
N ASN A 355 25.02 35.38 7.73
CA ASN A 355 24.66 34.77 9.01
C ASN A 355 23.14 34.60 9.20
N LEU A 356 22.32 35.49 8.62
CA LEU A 356 20.86 35.42 8.68
C LEU A 356 20.30 34.35 7.73
N GLU A 357 20.87 34.25 6.52
CA GLU A 357 20.54 33.22 5.53
C GLU A 357 20.85 31.81 6.06
N CYS A 358 22.02 31.62 6.70
CA CYS A 358 22.40 30.36 7.33
C CYS A 358 21.40 29.94 8.42
N ARG A 359 21.00 30.87 9.30
CA ARG A 359 20.01 30.61 10.37
C ARG A 359 18.62 30.27 9.82
N THR A 360 18.22 30.87 8.70
CA THR A 360 16.90 30.63 8.09
C THR A 360 16.83 29.23 7.47
N LEU A 361 17.90 28.79 6.80
CA LEU A 361 18.01 27.44 6.28
C LEU A 361 18.08 26.39 7.40
N GLU A 362 18.83 26.66 8.47
CA GLU A 362 18.89 25.80 9.67
C GLU A 362 17.50 25.63 10.30
N ALA A 363 16.77 26.73 10.53
CA ALA A 363 15.43 26.67 11.11
C ALA A 363 14.43 25.92 10.22
N SER A 364 14.49 26.13 8.90
CA SER A 364 13.67 25.40 7.92
C SER A 364 14.02 23.92 7.89
N SER A 365 15.31 23.57 8.00
CA SER A 365 15.82 22.20 8.06
C SER A 365 15.35 21.46 9.30
N THR A 366 15.28 22.12 10.45
CA THR A 366 14.72 21.56 11.68
C THR A 366 13.22 21.29 11.50
N ARG A 367 12.44 22.29 11.06
CA ARG A 367 10.98 22.13 10.87
C ARG A 367 10.62 21.00 9.91
N ILE A 368 11.29 20.91 8.76
CA ILE A 368 11.02 19.84 7.80
C ILE A 368 11.46 18.47 8.33
N SER A 369 12.57 18.40 9.07
CA SER A 369 13.04 17.16 9.69
C SER A 369 12.06 16.65 10.73
N ASP A 370 11.61 17.52 11.64
CA ASP A 370 10.67 17.20 12.71
C ASP A 370 9.34 16.72 12.11
N ARG A 371 8.87 17.39 11.04
CA ARG A 371 7.63 16.95 10.39
C ARG A 371 7.78 15.61 9.68
N LEU A 372 8.87 15.39 8.95
CA LEU A 372 9.12 14.09 8.31
C LEU A 372 9.25 12.96 9.35
N GLU A 373 9.84 13.24 10.51
CA GLU A 373 9.94 12.30 11.63
C GLU A 373 8.56 11.97 12.21
N ALA A 374 7.70 12.98 12.40
CA ALA A 374 6.30 12.75 12.80
C ALA A 374 5.52 11.90 11.76
N ILE A 375 5.77 12.08 10.46
CA ILE A 375 5.17 11.19 9.43
C ILE A 375 5.73 9.77 9.57
N VAL A 376 7.03 9.61 9.83
CA VAL A 376 7.64 8.28 10.05
C VAL A 376 7.01 7.54 11.23
N GLU A 377 6.74 8.25 12.34
CA GLU A 377 6.06 7.71 13.52
C GLU A 377 4.64 7.25 13.20
N GLU A 378 3.89 8.01 12.42
CA GLU A 378 2.54 7.61 11.99
C GLU A 378 2.57 6.37 11.08
N TYR A 379 3.55 6.27 10.18
CA TYR A 379 3.75 5.04 9.41
C TYR A 379 4.12 3.86 10.29
N ASP A 380 4.90 4.06 11.36
CA ASP A 380 5.23 3.01 12.32
C ASP A 380 3.96 2.47 13.01
N GLU A 381 3.05 3.35 13.40
CA GLU A 381 1.73 2.98 13.90
C GLU A 381 0.93 2.18 12.87
N LYS A 382 0.76 2.69 11.64
CA LYS A 382 -0.01 2.00 10.60
C LYS A 382 0.61 0.66 10.17
N ILE A 383 1.93 0.54 10.18
CA ILE A 383 2.65 -0.73 9.91
C ILE A 383 2.40 -1.74 11.03
N ARG A 384 2.45 -1.33 12.30
CA ARG A 384 2.12 -2.19 13.44
C ARG A 384 0.66 -2.64 13.39
N ASP A 385 -0.24 -1.72 13.09
CA ASP A 385 -1.68 -1.97 13.02
C ASP A 385 -2.03 -2.98 11.91
N SER A 386 -1.39 -2.82 10.74
CA SER A 386 -1.48 -3.76 9.63
C SER A 386 -0.91 -5.14 10.00
N ALA A 387 0.22 -5.19 10.71
CA ALA A 387 0.82 -6.44 11.16
C ALA A 387 -0.10 -7.20 12.14
N MET A 388 -0.67 -6.49 13.12
CA MET A 388 -1.58 -7.07 14.11
C MET A 388 -2.78 -7.74 13.44
N ARG A 389 -3.36 -7.12 12.41
CA ARG A 389 -4.53 -7.67 11.70
C ARG A 389 -4.19 -8.81 10.75
N LEU A 390 -3.04 -8.76 10.10
CA LEU A 390 -2.52 -9.89 9.30
C LEU A 390 -2.31 -11.13 10.17
N ASP A 391 -1.70 -10.95 11.35
CA ASP A 391 -1.50 -12.02 12.32
C ASP A 391 -2.84 -12.48 12.92
N GLY A 392 -3.75 -11.55 13.21
CA GLY A 392 -5.11 -11.83 13.68
C GLY A 392 -5.91 -12.72 12.71
N MET A 393 -5.85 -12.44 11.40
CA MET A 393 -6.52 -13.26 10.39
C MET A 393 -5.91 -14.67 10.28
N ALA A 394 -4.58 -14.76 10.36
CA ALA A 394 -3.89 -16.05 10.35
C ALA A 394 -4.28 -16.90 11.57
N MET A 395 -4.32 -16.30 12.76
CA MET A 395 -4.75 -16.95 13.99
C MET A 395 -6.23 -17.36 13.95
N ALA A 396 -7.13 -16.47 13.49
CA ALA A 396 -8.55 -16.78 13.34
C ALA A 396 -8.79 -17.96 12.39
N THR A 397 -8.05 -17.99 11.27
CA THR A 397 -8.09 -19.11 10.33
C THR A 397 -7.61 -20.41 10.99
N GLN A 398 -6.51 -20.36 11.74
CA GLN A 398 -5.97 -21.51 12.46
C GLN A 398 -6.92 -22.03 13.54
N TRP A 399 -7.53 -21.14 14.33
CA TRP A 399 -8.55 -21.50 15.32
C TRP A 399 -9.76 -22.15 14.68
N SER A 400 -10.27 -21.59 13.57
CA SER A 400 -11.38 -22.19 12.81
C SER A 400 -11.06 -23.63 12.35
N TYR A 401 -9.85 -23.87 11.83
CA TYR A 401 -9.43 -25.24 11.48
C TYR A 401 -9.32 -26.15 12.70
N SER A 402 -8.80 -25.66 13.83
CA SER A 402 -8.72 -26.44 15.07
C SER A 402 -10.10 -26.86 15.55
N ASP A 403 -11.07 -25.95 15.56
CA ASP A 403 -12.43 -26.21 16.01
C ASP A 403 -13.14 -27.24 15.10
N THR A 404 -12.99 -27.09 13.78
CA THR A 404 -13.53 -28.09 12.83
C THR A 404 -12.89 -29.47 13.01
N ASN A 405 -11.59 -29.54 13.28
CA ASN A 405 -10.91 -30.81 13.54
C ASN A 405 -11.40 -31.48 14.84
N VAL A 406 -11.62 -30.70 15.90
CA VAL A 406 -12.23 -31.19 17.14
C VAL A 406 -13.64 -31.70 16.88
N GLU A 407 -14.45 -30.97 16.11
CA GLU A 407 -15.80 -31.39 15.75
C GLU A 407 -15.79 -32.68 14.92
N ILE A 408 -14.91 -32.80 13.93
CA ILE A 408 -14.72 -34.02 13.13
C ILE A 408 -14.30 -35.17 14.03
N ALA A 409 -13.39 -34.96 14.98
CA ALA A 409 -12.97 -35.99 15.94
C ALA A 409 -14.14 -36.44 16.83
N LEU A 410 -14.98 -35.51 17.30
CA LEU A 410 -16.18 -35.82 18.08
C LEU A 410 -17.22 -36.57 17.25
N ALA A 411 -17.47 -36.16 16.00
CA ALA A 411 -18.35 -36.84 15.06
C ALA A 411 -17.84 -38.27 14.75
N THR A 412 -16.54 -38.42 14.45
CA THR A 412 -15.89 -39.72 14.21
C THR A 412 -15.98 -40.63 15.45
N THR A 413 -15.89 -40.07 16.66
CA THR A 413 -16.06 -40.82 17.91
C THR A 413 -17.51 -41.31 18.06
N ARG A 414 -18.49 -40.50 17.65
CA ARG A 414 -19.91 -40.90 17.62
C ARG A 414 -20.15 -41.99 16.57
N ASP A 415 -19.63 -41.83 15.36
CA ASP A 415 -19.72 -42.82 14.28
C ASP A 415 -19.04 -44.14 14.67
N SER A 416 -17.93 -44.08 15.40
CA SER A 416 -17.26 -45.25 15.96
C SER A 416 -18.15 -46.03 16.95
N LYS A 417 -19.03 -45.35 17.71
CA LYS A 417 -20.01 -46.03 18.60
C LYS A 417 -21.07 -46.75 17.78
N HIS A 418 -21.61 -46.11 16.74
CA HIS A 418 -22.57 -46.74 15.82
C HIS A 418 -21.95 -47.95 15.11
N MET A 419 -20.72 -47.82 14.61
CA MET A 419 -20.01 -48.90 13.96
C MET A 419 -19.83 -50.12 14.89
N ARG A 420 -19.46 -49.89 16.16
CA ARG A 420 -19.39 -50.96 17.17
C ARG A 420 -20.74 -51.66 17.38
N SER A 421 -21.84 -50.92 17.34
CA SER A 421 -23.19 -51.51 17.48
C SER A 421 -23.60 -52.34 16.27
N ILE A 422 -23.29 -51.91 15.05
CA ILE A 422 -23.58 -52.69 13.84
C ILE A 422 -22.77 -53.99 13.85
N SER A 423 -21.48 -53.93 14.19
CA SER A 423 -20.65 -55.13 14.30
C SER A 423 -21.19 -56.12 15.34
N LEU A 424 -21.71 -55.63 16.48
CA LEU A 424 -22.38 -56.48 17.47
C LEU A 424 -23.59 -57.21 16.91
N ILE A 425 -24.44 -56.51 16.16
CA ILE A 425 -25.60 -57.11 15.48
C ILE A 425 -25.13 -58.22 14.52
N THR A 426 -24.11 -57.96 13.69
CA THR A 426 -23.59 -58.98 12.77
C THR A 426 -23.01 -60.19 13.49
N MET A 427 -22.31 -60.00 14.62
CA MET A 427 -21.78 -61.09 15.44
C MET A 427 -22.87 -61.99 16.03
N ILE A 428 -24.05 -61.43 16.34
CA ILE A 428 -25.20 -62.18 16.87
C ILE A 428 -25.88 -62.97 15.75
N PHE A 429 -26.07 -62.36 14.58
CA PHE A 429 -26.82 -63.00 13.49
C PHE A 429 -25.99 -64.02 12.70
N LEU A 430 -24.69 -63.77 12.46
CA LEU A 430 -23.85 -64.61 11.61
C LEU A 430 -23.87 -66.11 11.98
N PRO A 431 -23.74 -66.51 13.27
CA PRO A 431 -23.79 -67.93 13.65
C PRO A 431 -25.18 -68.54 13.46
N GLY A 432 -26.23 -67.77 13.75
CA GLY A 432 -27.62 -68.20 13.60
C GLY A 432 -27.99 -68.45 12.15
N THR A 433 -27.61 -67.55 11.24
CA THR A 433 -27.88 -67.68 9.79
C THR A 433 -27.11 -68.85 9.17
N PHE A 434 -25.86 -69.08 9.58
CA PHE A 434 -25.06 -70.21 9.12
C PHE A 434 -25.72 -71.55 9.50
N LEU A 435 -26.12 -71.71 10.76
CA LEU A 435 -26.79 -72.92 11.22
C LEU A 435 -28.18 -73.08 10.61
N ALA A 436 -28.94 -71.99 10.45
CA ALA A 436 -30.22 -72.02 9.75
C ALA A 436 -30.07 -72.56 8.32
N THR A 437 -29.01 -72.20 7.60
CA THR A 437 -28.76 -72.68 6.24
C THR A 437 -28.42 -74.18 6.21
N ILE A 438 -27.56 -74.64 7.12
CA ILE A 438 -27.19 -76.06 7.24
C ILE A 438 -28.41 -76.93 7.58
N PHE A 439 -29.25 -76.46 8.50
CA PHE A 439 -30.39 -77.22 9.01
C PHE A 439 -31.68 -77.00 8.20
N SER A 440 -31.78 -75.97 7.35
CA SER A 440 -32.94 -75.74 6.47
C SER A 440 -33.13 -76.87 5.45
N MET A 441 -32.07 -77.58 5.07
CA MET A 441 -32.16 -78.68 4.10
C MET A 441 -32.64 -80.00 4.72
N THR A 442 -32.64 -80.13 6.06
CA THR A 442 -32.78 -81.45 6.72
C THR A 442 -34.01 -81.58 7.62
N PHE A 443 -34.71 -80.48 7.93
CA PHE A 443 -35.77 -80.47 8.95
C PHE A 443 -37.22 -80.40 8.45
N PHE A 444 -37.48 -80.02 7.20
CA PHE A 444 -38.83 -79.94 6.62
C PHE A 444 -39.06 -81.04 5.57
N ASP A 445 -39.91 -82.01 5.88
CA ASP A 445 -40.33 -83.08 4.97
C ASP A 445 -41.77 -82.79 4.47
N TRP A 446 -41.89 -82.34 3.21
CA TRP A 446 -43.17 -82.03 2.57
C TRP A 446 -43.70 -83.29 1.87
N GLY A 447 -44.19 -84.23 2.68
CA GLY A 447 -44.78 -85.47 2.20
C GLY A 447 -45.99 -85.24 1.29
N ASP A 448 -45.96 -85.98 0.19
CA ASP A 448 -46.91 -86.18 -0.90
C ASP A 448 -48.38 -86.32 -0.46
N GLY A 449 -49.23 -85.41 -0.96
CA GLY A 449 -50.66 -85.63 -1.18
C GLY A 449 -51.66 -85.30 -0.06
N THR A 450 -51.26 -85.10 1.21
CA THR A 450 -52.24 -84.87 2.30
C THR A 450 -51.87 -83.75 3.27
N GLY A 451 -51.65 -82.53 2.76
CA GLY A 451 -51.90 -81.25 3.47
C GLY A 451 -51.37 -81.01 4.90
N LYS A 452 -50.50 -81.84 5.48
CA LYS A 452 -50.02 -81.73 6.86
C LYS A 452 -48.49 -81.82 6.90
N ALA A 453 -47.82 -80.68 6.97
CA ALA A 453 -46.38 -80.60 7.18
C ALA A 453 -45.98 -81.29 8.51
N ARG A 454 -45.01 -82.23 8.48
CA ARG A 454 -44.44 -82.88 9.67
C ARG A 454 -43.10 -82.25 10.04
N VAL A 455 -43.06 -81.58 11.20
CA VAL A 455 -41.82 -81.04 11.78
C VAL A 455 -41.13 -82.11 12.63
N SER A 456 -39.83 -82.34 12.42
CA SER A 456 -39.05 -83.34 13.18
C SER A 456 -38.88 -82.98 14.67
N GLY A 457 -38.99 -83.97 15.55
CA GLY A 457 -38.92 -83.81 17.01
C GLY A 457 -37.54 -83.42 17.58
N MET A 458 -36.48 -83.36 16.77
CA MET A 458 -35.12 -82.95 17.20
C MET A 458 -34.83 -81.45 17.05
N ILE A 459 -35.85 -80.63 16.79
CA ILE A 459 -35.66 -79.18 16.57
C ILE A 459 -35.00 -78.44 17.75
N TRP A 460 -35.04 -79.02 18.96
CA TRP A 460 -34.37 -78.46 20.14
C TRP A 460 -32.83 -78.42 20.02
N ILE A 461 -32.22 -79.34 19.27
CA ILE A 461 -30.75 -79.37 19.03
C ILE A 461 -30.30 -78.16 18.21
N TYR A 462 -31.12 -77.69 17.26
CA TYR A 462 -30.86 -76.46 16.52
C TYR A 462 -30.75 -75.26 17.46
N PHE A 463 -31.73 -75.10 18.37
CA PHE A 463 -31.72 -74.00 19.34
C PHE A 463 -30.54 -74.07 20.31
N ALA A 464 -30.19 -75.27 20.79
CA ALA A 464 -29.06 -75.47 21.68
C ALA A 464 -27.71 -75.13 21.01
N LEU A 465 -27.51 -75.58 19.76
CA LEU A 465 -26.28 -75.33 19.02
C LEU A 465 -26.16 -73.85 18.62
N ALA A 466 -27.26 -73.23 18.19
CA ALA A 466 -27.31 -71.82 17.81
C ALA A 466 -26.99 -70.89 19.00
N PHE A 467 -27.58 -71.16 20.16
CA PHE A 467 -27.29 -70.38 21.37
C PHE A 467 -25.84 -70.58 21.82
N GLY A 468 -25.32 -71.80 21.75
CA GLY A 468 -23.93 -72.12 22.10
C GLY A 468 -22.91 -71.37 21.24
N PHE A 469 -23.03 -71.41 19.91
CA PHE A 469 -22.11 -70.69 19.02
C PHE A 469 -22.21 -69.16 19.16
N THR A 470 -23.42 -68.63 19.42
CA THR A 470 -23.63 -67.20 19.67
C THR A 470 -22.97 -66.77 20.98
N ALA A 471 -23.06 -67.59 22.04
CA ALA A 471 -22.41 -67.34 23.32
C ALA A 471 -20.88 -67.36 23.21
N VAL A 472 -20.30 -68.29 22.45
CA VAL A 472 -18.85 -68.37 22.22
C VAL A 472 -18.34 -67.14 21.44
N THR A 473 -19.02 -66.75 20.37
CA THR A 473 -18.62 -65.59 19.54
C THR A 473 -18.69 -64.27 20.33
N LEU A 474 -19.76 -64.06 21.09
CA LEU A 474 -19.88 -62.90 22.00
C LEU A 474 -18.87 -62.95 23.14
N GLY A 475 -18.61 -64.14 23.71
CA GLY A 475 -17.65 -64.33 24.79
C GLY A 475 -16.22 -63.99 24.39
N ILE A 476 -15.79 -64.43 23.20
CA ILE A 476 -14.47 -64.10 22.63
C ILE A 476 -14.36 -62.58 22.43
N TRP A 477 -15.38 -61.95 21.85
CA TRP A 477 -15.39 -60.50 21.63
C TRP A 477 -15.33 -59.71 22.94
N TYR A 478 -16.15 -60.08 23.93
CA TYR A 478 -16.17 -59.42 25.24
C TYR A 478 -14.83 -59.56 25.96
N PHE A 479 -14.22 -60.74 25.94
CA PHE A 479 -12.90 -60.97 26.53
C PHE A 479 -11.82 -60.10 25.86
N TRP A 480 -11.79 -60.06 24.52
CA TRP A 480 -10.78 -59.31 23.77
C TRP A 480 -10.95 -57.79 23.94
N THR A 481 -12.18 -57.29 23.91
CA THR A 481 -12.48 -55.87 24.12
C THR A 481 -12.23 -55.43 25.57
N SER A 482 -12.59 -56.24 26.56
CA SER A 482 -12.36 -55.96 27.98
C SER A 482 -10.87 -55.95 28.33
N ARG A 483 -10.09 -56.88 27.77
CA ARG A 483 -8.63 -56.90 27.93
C ARG A 483 -7.97 -55.67 27.32
N ARG A 484 -8.42 -55.22 26.14
CA ARG A 484 -7.92 -54.00 25.50
C ARG A 484 -8.19 -52.74 26.34
N ARG A 485 -9.41 -52.60 26.89
CA ARG A 485 -9.78 -51.48 27.79
C ARG A 485 -8.94 -51.44 29.08
N ARG A 486 -8.60 -52.60 29.66
CA ARG A 486 -7.75 -52.65 30.86
C ARG A 486 -6.31 -52.20 30.61
N THR A 487 -5.83 -52.27 29.37
CA THR A 487 -4.45 -51.89 29.03
C THR A 487 -4.34 -50.38 28.79
N GLU A 488 -5.39 -49.75 28.23
CA GLU A 488 -5.45 -48.29 28.02
C GLU A 488 -5.54 -47.51 29.35
N ASN A 489 -6.25 -48.02 30.37
CA ASN A 489 -6.38 -47.37 31.68
C ASN A 489 -5.09 -47.36 32.52
N ILE A 490 -4.09 -48.17 32.16
CA ILE A 490 -2.80 -48.24 32.86
C ILE A 490 -1.79 -47.24 32.26
N CYS A 491 -2.01 -46.74 31.03
CA CYS A 491 -1.10 -45.80 30.37
C CYS A 491 -1.45 -44.31 30.58
N HIS A 492 -2.55 -43.99 31.27
CA HIS A 492 -3.01 -42.63 31.55
C HIS A 492 -2.74 -42.13 32.98
N TYR A 493 -1.92 -42.86 33.76
CA TYR A 493 -1.50 -42.49 35.12
C TYR A 493 -0.01 -42.15 35.19
#